data_AF-S5Z091-F1
#
_entry.id   AF-S5Z091-F1
#
_cell.length_a   1.000
_cell.length_b   1.000
_cell.length_c   1.000
_cell.angle_alpha   90.00
_cell.angle_beta   90.00
_cell.angle_gamma   90.00
#
_symmetry.space_group_name_H-M   'P 1'
#
loop_
_entity.id
_entity.type
_entity.pdbx_description
1 polymer ?
#
loop_
_entity_poly.entity_id
_entity_poly.type
_entity_poly.pdbx_seq_one_letter_code
_entity_poly.pdbx_strand_id
1 'polypeptide(L)'
;LPSNTILRSISSSSVATPISDTSTVKNFHTFALRFRTELSSSVLSSPKRTCRVVTVSSMASGAVFNLSDHSLLKILKGDITSWSVDASSDAIVNPANERMLGGGGADGAIHRAAGPQLRAACYEVPEVRPGVRCPTGEARITPGFNLPASHVIHTVGPIYDSDVNPKESLTNSYRQANSLRVAKENNIKYIAFPAISCGIYGYPFDEAAVIGISTIKEFASDFKEV
;
A
#
# COMPACT_ATOMS: atom_id res chain seq x y z
N LEU A 1 -10.82 40.12 39.81
CA LEU A 1 -10.21 39.82 41.13
C LEU A 1 -11.23 39.06 41.95
N PRO A 2 -10.87 37.98 42.66
CA PRO A 2 -9.78 37.01 42.39
C PRO A 2 -10.29 35.53 42.53
N SER A 3 -9.69 34.56 41.82
CA SER A 3 -8.59 33.62 42.22
C SER A 3 -9.03 32.51 43.21
N ASN A 4 -8.64 31.24 43.14
CA ASN A 4 -7.38 30.55 42.83
C ASN A 4 -7.71 29.15 42.22
N THR A 5 -7.02 28.58 41.21
CA THR A 5 -5.64 28.02 41.16
C THR A 5 -5.39 26.87 42.15
N ILE A 6 -5.09 25.65 41.65
CA ILE A 6 -3.79 24.95 41.72
C ILE A 6 -3.90 23.49 41.22
N LEU A 7 -3.23 23.26 40.08
CA LEU A 7 -2.30 22.17 39.71
C LEU A 7 -2.49 20.75 40.30
N ARG A 8 -2.49 19.75 39.40
CA ARG A 8 -1.51 18.67 39.46
C ARG A 8 -1.11 18.20 38.06
N SER A 9 0.19 18.29 37.84
CA SER A 9 0.98 17.77 36.74
C SER A 9 0.92 16.25 36.66
N ILE A 10 0.74 15.69 35.46
CA ILE A 10 1.40 14.44 35.07
C ILE A 10 1.97 14.66 33.67
N SER A 11 3.27 14.93 33.66
CA SER A 11 4.14 14.73 32.51
C SER A 11 4.16 13.24 32.15
N SER A 12 3.73 12.90 30.94
CA SER A 12 4.25 11.73 30.24
C SER A 12 4.32 12.04 28.76
N SER A 13 5.48 12.55 28.37
CA SER A 13 5.99 12.50 27.01
C SER A 13 5.99 11.05 26.53
N SER A 14 4.93 10.61 25.86
CA SER A 14 5.00 9.45 24.98
C SER A 14 5.62 9.92 23.66
N VAL A 15 6.95 10.01 23.69
CA VAL A 15 7.75 9.96 22.48
C VAL A 15 7.30 8.70 21.73
N ALA A 16 6.69 8.89 20.56
CA ALA A 16 6.36 7.78 19.68
C ALA A 16 7.68 7.07 19.34
N THR A 17 7.89 5.91 19.96
CA THR A 17 8.98 5.02 19.60
C THR A 17 8.78 4.59 18.15
N PRO A 18 9.79 4.74 17.27
CA PRO A 18 9.72 4.15 15.95
C PRO A 18 9.56 2.65 16.13
N ILE A 19 8.53 2.07 15.53
CA ILE A 19 8.41 0.61 15.43
C ILE A 19 9.56 0.16 14.53
N SER A 20 10.71 -0.12 15.13
CA SER A 20 11.87 -0.71 14.47
C SER A 20 11.65 -2.22 14.37
N ASP A 21 10.59 -2.62 13.69
CA ASP A 21 10.34 -4.05 13.51
C ASP A 21 11.24 -4.57 12.38
N THR A 22 12.38 -5.12 12.78
CA THR A 22 13.32 -5.78 11.87
C THR A 22 12.77 -7.11 11.35
N SER A 23 11.65 -7.62 11.90
CA SER A 23 11.01 -8.85 11.43
C SER A 23 10.24 -8.65 10.13
N THR A 24 9.61 -7.49 9.91
CA THR A 24 8.76 -7.23 8.73
C THR A 24 9.56 -7.28 7.42
N VAL A 25 10.71 -6.60 7.37
CA VAL A 25 11.61 -6.66 6.19
C VAL A 25 12.25 -8.02 6.06
N LYS A 26 12.60 -8.67 7.18
CA LYS A 26 13.11 -10.04 7.13
C LYS A 26 12.07 -11.02 6.59
N ASN A 27 10.79 -10.85 6.88
CA ASN A 27 9.73 -11.73 6.40
C ASN A 27 9.43 -11.50 4.92
N PHE A 28 9.31 -10.24 4.47
CA PHE A 28 9.20 -9.94 3.03
C PHE A 28 10.47 -10.34 2.25
N HIS A 29 11.65 -10.17 2.83
CA HIS A 29 12.91 -10.57 2.22
C HIS A 29 13.10 -12.10 2.22
N THR A 30 12.74 -12.78 3.30
CA THR A 30 12.77 -14.25 3.39
C THR A 30 11.75 -14.87 2.46
N PHE A 31 10.57 -14.26 2.32
CA PHE A 31 9.60 -14.67 1.32
C PHE A 31 10.11 -14.40 -0.10
N ALA A 32 10.70 -13.24 -0.39
CA ALA A 32 11.39 -12.97 -1.65
C ALA A 32 12.51 -14.00 -1.97
N LEU A 33 13.22 -14.48 -0.94
CA LEU A 33 14.22 -15.53 -1.07
C LEU A 33 13.59 -16.92 -1.28
N ARG A 34 12.42 -17.22 -0.68
CA ARG A 34 11.64 -18.45 -0.96
C ARG A 34 10.93 -18.39 -2.32
N PHE A 35 10.52 -17.22 -2.76
CA PHE A 35 9.99 -16.92 -4.09
C PHE A 35 11.04 -17.25 -5.17
N ARG A 36 12.33 -17.06 -4.87
CA ARG A 36 13.46 -17.50 -5.71
C ARG A 36 13.45 -19.02 -5.97
N THR A 37 13.07 -19.82 -4.98
CA THR A 37 13.07 -21.29 -5.08
C THR A 37 11.85 -21.84 -5.81
N GLU A 38 10.66 -21.27 -5.61
CA GLU A 38 9.43 -21.75 -6.28
C GLU A 38 9.39 -21.44 -7.78
N LEU A 39 9.99 -20.33 -8.21
CA LEU A 39 10.18 -19.98 -9.63
C LEU A 39 11.07 -20.98 -10.39
N SER A 40 11.93 -21.72 -9.69
CA SER A 40 12.82 -22.71 -10.30
C SER A 40 12.18 -24.09 -10.43
N SER A 41 11.13 -24.40 -9.67
CA SER A 41 10.53 -25.74 -9.60
C SER A 41 9.33 -25.96 -10.53
N SER A 42 8.72 -24.91 -11.09
CA SER A 42 7.48 -25.02 -11.88
C SER A 42 7.66 -24.95 -13.41
N VAL A 43 8.84 -25.26 -13.96
CA VAL A 43 9.10 -25.16 -15.41
C VAL A 43 9.38 -26.53 -16.03
N LEU A 44 8.31 -27.23 -16.42
CA LEU A 44 8.33 -28.13 -17.58
C LEU A 44 7.03 -27.88 -18.36
N SER A 45 7.19 -27.54 -19.65
CA SER A 45 6.16 -27.31 -20.67
C SER A 45 5.57 -25.89 -20.80
N SER A 46 6.32 -24.97 -21.43
CA SER A 46 5.88 -24.04 -22.51
C SER A 46 6.93 -22.94 -22.79
N PRO A 47 7.06 -22.40 -24.03
CA PRO A 47 8.23 -21.62 -24.42
C PRO A 47 8.18 -20.14 -23.97
N LYS A 48 9.19 -19.79 -23.16
CA LYS A 48 9.93 -18.51 -23.01
C LYS A 48 9.13 -17.23 -22.68
N ARG A 49 9.04 -16.93 -21.37
CA ARG A 49 9.49 -15.64 -20.79
C ARG A 49 10.09 -15.91 -19.41
N THR A 50 11.42 -15.93 -19.32
CA THR A 50 12.12 -16.13 -18.04
C THR A 50 12.18 -14.83 -17.27
N CYS A 51 11.47 -14.76 -16.15
CA CYS A 51 11.61 -13.73 -15.13
C CYS A 51 13.06 -13.75 -14.60
N ARG A 52 13.89 -12.81 -15.08
CA ARG A 52 15.32 -12.76 -14.72
C ARG A 52 15.47 -11.94 -13.45
N VAL A 53 15.83 -12.57 -12.34
CA VAL A 53 16.15 -11.87 -11.09
C VAL A 53 17.46 -11.12 -11.27
N VAL A 54 17.42 -9.79 -11.26
CA VAL A 54 18.61 -8.94 -11.24
C VAL A 54 18.63 -8.25 -9.87
N THR A 55 19.52 -8.69 -8.99
CA THR A 55 19.82 -7.97 -7.76
C THR A 55 20.60 -6.72 -8.12
N VAL A 56 19.94 -5.57 -8.23
CA VAL A 56 20.63 -4.29 -8.41
C VAL A 56 20.97 -3.75 -7.02
N SER A 57 22.25 -3.81 -6.67
CA SER A 57 22.80 -3.22 -5.47
C SER A 57 22.83 -1.69 -5.61
N SER A 58 21.90 -0.99 -4.95
CA SER A 58 21.99 0.45 -4.73
C SER A 58 21.28 0.87 -3.44
N MET A 59 22.09 1.10 -2.40
CA MET A 59 21.99 1.99 -1.23
C MET A 59 20.69 2.13 -0.39
N ALA A 60 19.55 1.56 -0.77
CA ALA A 60 18.39 1.38 0.10
C ALA A 60 18.18 -0.12 0.33
N SER A 61 18.00 -0.54 1.58
CA SER A 61 17.72 -1.94 1.92
C SER A 61 16.41 -2.40 1.27
N GLY A 62 16.50 -3.09 0.14
CA GLY A 62 15.36 -3.53 -0.65
C GLY A 62 15.71 -4.59 -1.69
N ALA A 63 14.69 -5.15 -2.33
CA ALA A 63 14.82 -6.15 -3.39
C ALA A 63 14.11 -5.68 -4.66
N VAL A 64 14.67 -5.99 -5.83
CA VAL A 64 14.12 -5.61 -7.14
C VAL A 64 13.96 -6.86 -7.99
N PHE A 65 12.81 -6.98 -8.66
CA PHE A 65 12.45 -8.10 -9.51
C PHE A 65 11.93 -7.58 -10.86
N ASN A 66 12.29 -8.23 -11.96
CA ASN A 66 11.70 -7.93 -13.25
C ASN A 66 10.36 -8.66 -13.37
N LEU A 67 9.24 -7.94 -13.46
CA LEU A 67 7.95 -8.53 -13.80
C LEU A 67 7.87 -8.84 -15.30
N SER A 68 8.45 -7.97 -16.13
CA SER A 68 8.65 -8.14 -17.58
C SER A 68 9.89 -7.36 -18.05
N ASP A 69 10.14 -7.29 -19.36
CA ASP A 69 11.28 -6.53 -19.92
C ASP A 69 11.20 -5.02 -19.66
N HIS A 70 10.01 -4.50 -19.32
CA HIS A 70 9.75 -3.07 -19.12
C HIS A 70 9.02 -2.76 -17.80
N SER A 71 8.96 -3.73 -16.88
CA SER A 71 8.23 -3.60 -15.61
C SER A 71 9.03 -4.17 -14.46
N LEU A 72 9.13 -3.40 -13.38
CA LEU A 72 9.84 -3.75 -12.15
C LEU A 72 8.87 -3.91 -10.99
N LEU A 73 9.15 -4.86 -10.11
CA LEU A 73 8.61 -4.93 -8.75
C LEU A 73 9.74 -4.59 -7.78
N LYS A 74 9.55 -3.57 -6.95
CA LYS A 74 10.49 -3.18 -5.90
C LYS A 74 9.87 -3.39 -4.52
N ILE A 75 10.59 -4.11 -3.66
CA ILE A 75 10.24 -4.26 -2.26
C ILE A 75 11.19 -3.40 -1.44
N LEU A 76 10.68 -2.28 -0.91
CA LEU A 76 11.47 -1.27 -0.22
C LEU A 76 10.95 -1.09 1.22
N LYS A 77 11.87 -0.84 2.15
CA LYS A 77 11.53 -0.30 3.46
C LYS A 77 11.57 1.23 3.39
N GLY A 78 10.50 1.91 3.77
CA GLY A 78 10.48 3.38 3.77
C GLY A 78 9.16 3.98 4.22
N ASP A 79 9.05 5.30 4.06
CA ASP A 79 7.83 6.08 4.27
C ASP A 79 7.15 6.33 2.92
N ILE A 80 5.96 5.77 2.73
CA ILE A 80 5.20 5.88 1.49
C ILE A 80 4.82 7.33 1.16
N THR A 81 4.73 8.22 2.15
CA THR A 81 4.38 9.63 1.93
C THR A 81 5.48 10.43 1.23
N SER A 82 6.70 9.89 1.20
CA SER A 82 7.85 10.46 0.48
C SER A 82 8.12 9.80 -0.87
N TRP A 83 7.32 8.78 -1.24
CA TRP A 83 7.57 8.01 -2.45
C TRP A 83 7.14 8.78 -3.71
N SER A 84 8.01 8.77 -4.71
CA SER A 84 7.76 9.28 -6.06
C SER A 84 8.85 8.75 -7.01
N VAL A 85 8.52 8.57 -8.28
CA VAL A 85 9.44 8.20 -9.36
C VAL A 85 9.54 9.32 -10.39
N ASP A 86 8.41 9.76 -10.96
CA ASP A 86 8.39 10.83 -11.98
C ASP A 86 7.49 12.02 -11.65
N ALA A 87 6.86 12.01 -10.47
CA ALA A 87 5.97 13.02 -9.91
C ALA A 87 4.71 13.35 -10.73
N SER A 88 4.52 12.76 -11.92
CA SER A 88 3.41 13.09 -12.83
C SER A 88 2.47 11.92 -13.05
N SER A 89 3.01 10.71 -13.07
CA SER A 89 2.29 9.44 -13.31
C SER A 89 2.49 8.46 -12.15
N ASP A 90 2.65 9.03 -10.95
CA ASP A 90 2.87 8.32 -9.69
C ASP A 90 1.55 8.20 -8.90
N ALA A 91 1.26 7.02 -8.37
CA ALA A 91 0.22 6.86 -7.38
C ALA A 91 0.74 6.12 -6.14
N ILE A 92 0.40 6.62 -4.96
CA ILE A 92 0.51 5.82 -3.73
C ILE A 92 -0.84 5.25 -3.36
N VAL A 93 -0.84 4.04 -2.80
CA VAL A 93 -2.06 3.40 -2.31
C VAL A 93 -2.27 3.72 -0.83
N ASN A 94 -3.43 4.28 -0.51
CA ASN A 94 -3.87 4.50 0.86
C ASN A 94 -4.74 3.32 1.34
N PRO A 95 -4.35 2.58 2.40
CA PRO A 95 -5.17 1.56 3.03
C PRO A 95 -6.24 2.23 3.90
N ALA A 96 -7.34 2.63 3.25
CA ALA A 96 -8.42 3.41 3.84
C ALA A 96 -9.44 2.53 4.60
N ASN A 97 -10.36 3.19 5.29
CA ASN A 97 -11.63 2.61 5.76
C ASN A 97 -12.78 3.01 4.83
N GLU A 98 -13.95 2.39 5.00
CA GLU A 98 -15.11 2.58 4.13
C GLU A 98 -15.59 4.05 3.99
N ARG A 99 -15.31 4.88 5.00
CA ARG A 99 -15.69 6.30 5.00
C ARG A 99 -14.75 7.15 4.14
N MET A 100 -13.50 6.72 3.94
CA MET A 100 -12.43 7.47 3.26
C MET A 100 -12.07 8.84 3.86
N LEU A 101 -12.48 9.17 5.09
CA LEU A 101 -12.24 10.50 5.68
C LEU A 101 -10.97 10.58 6.55
N GLY A 102 -10.04 9.66 6.32
CA GLY A 102 -8.82 9.43 7.09
C GLY A 102 -9.02 8.50 8.29
N GLY A 103 -7.92 8.30 9.03
CA GLY A 103 -7.83 7.30 10.09
C GLY A 103 -6.46 7.30 10.79
N GLY A 104 -6.05 6.13 11.28
CA GLY A 104 -4.75 5.89 11.92
C GLY A 104 -3.71 5.31 10.96
N GLY A 105 -2.54 4.92 11.49
CA GLY A 105 -1.52 4.20 10.73
C GLY A 105 -1.07 4.94 9.45
N ALA A 106 -0.94 4.18 8.35
CA ALA A 106 -0.56 4.71 7.04
C ALA A 106 -1.60 5.70 6.49
N ASP A 107 -2.90 5.45 6.66
CA ASP A 107 -3.99 6.35 6.23
C ASP A 107 -3.86 7.73 6.91
N GLY A 108 -3.67 7.73 8.22
CA GLY A 108 -3.41 8.96 8.96
C GLY A 108 -2.13 9.68 8.52
N ALA A 109 -1.05 8.95 8.21
CA ALA A 109 0.19 9.53 7.72
C ALA A 109 0.02 10.19 6.34
N ILE A 110 -0.65 9.50 5.41
CA ILE A 110 -0.96 10.00 4.07
C ILE A 110 -1.83 11.26 4.14
N HIS A 111 -2.90 11.26 4.94
CA HIS A 111 -3.74 12.45 5.11
C HIS A 111 -2.98 13.64 5.73
N ARG A 112 -2.08 13.40 6.69
CA ARG A 112 -1.26 14.48 7.26
C ARG A 112 -0.28 15.05 6.24
N ALA A 113 0.37 14.20 5.46
CA ALA A 113 1.35 14.62 4.47
C ALA A 113 0.71 15.33 3.26
N ALA A 114 -0.42 14.82 2.77
CA ALA A 114 -1.14 15.41 1.63
C ALA A 114 -1.81 16.76 1.96
N GLY A 115 -2.10 17.00 3.24
CA GLY A 115 -2.78 18.21 3.70
C GLY A 115 -4.32 18.10 3.72
N PRO A 116 -5.01 19.13 4.23
CA PRO A 116 -6.47 19.10 4.42
C PRO A 116 -7.25 18.94 3.11
N GLN A 117 -6.67 19.32 1.97
CA GLN A 117 -7.31 19.17 0.67
C GLN A 117 -7.60 17.71 0.31
N LEU A 118 -6.79 16.75 0.79
CA LEU A 118 -7.06 15.34 0.55
C LEU A 118 -8.39 14.91 1.19
N ARG A 119 -8.64 15.30 2.44
CA ARG A 119 -9.90 14.98 3.11
C ARG A 119 -11.08 15.67 2.42
N ALA A 120 -10.92 16.90 1.94
CA ALA A 120 -11.96 17.59 1.19
C ALA A 120 -12.29 16.82 -0.11
N ALA A 121 -11.29 16.40 -0.88
CA ALA A 121 -11.51 15.61 -2.08
C ALA A 121 -12.14 14.24 -1.78
N CYS A 122 -11.75 13.56 -0.70
CA CYS A 122 -12.43 12.34 -0.27
C CYS A 122 -13.90 12.59 0.09
N TYR A 123 -14.23 13.76 0.65
CA TYR A 123 -15.61 14.09 0.99
C TYR A 123 -16.52 14.22 -0.24
N GLU A 124 -15.98 14.75 -1.34
CA GLU A 124 -16.67 14.89 -2.63
C GLU A 124 -16.90 13.56 -3.36
N VAL A 125 -16.21 12.47 -2.96
CA VAL A 125 -16.50 11.14 -3.50
C VAL A 125 -17.92 10.73 -3.07
N PRO A 126 -18.82 10.37 -4.01
CA PRO A 126 -20.18 10.00 -3.68
C PRO A 126 -20.25 8.78 -2.76
N GLU A 127 -21.20 8.82 -1.84
CA GLU A 127 -21.54 7.63 -1.04
C GLU A 127 -22.28 6.63 -1.92
N VAL A 128 -21.86 5.36 -1.87
CA VAL A 128 -22.54 4.25 -2.55
C VAL A 128 -23.67 3.68 -1.69
N ARG A 129 -23.58 3.89 -0.38
CA ARG A 129 -24.60 3.64 0.64
C ARG A 129 -24.30 4.54 1.85
N PRO A 130 -25.27 4.82 2.74
CA PRO A 130 -25.10 5.78 3.83
C PRO A 130 -23.80 5.56 4.62
N GLY A 131 -22.93 6.58 4.62
CA GLY A 131 -21.64 6.58 5.31
C GLY A 131 -20.50 5.81 4.64
N VAL A 132 -20.70 5.23 3.46
CA VAL A 132 -19.70 4.42 2.74
C VAL A 132 -19.44 5.02 1.36
N ARG A 133 -18.18 5.42 1.13
CA ARG A 133 -17.69 5.94 -0.16
C ARG A 133 -16.93 4.88 -0.96
N CYS A 134 -16.23 4.00 -0.25
CA CYS A 134 -15.48 2.90 -0.83
C CYS A 134 -15.74 1.63 -0.03
N PRO A 135 -16.55 0.69 -0.54
CA PRO A 135 -16.73 -0.62 0.09
C PRO A 135 -15.40 -1.38 0.28
N THR A 136 -15.40 -2.34 1.21
CA THR A 136 -14.29 -3.31 1.32
C THR A 136 -14.06 -4.04 0.01
N GLY A 137 -12.79 -4.14 -0.40
CA GLY A 137 -12.45 -4.65 -1.71
C GLY A 137 -12.95 -3.75 -2.82
N GLU A 138 -13.00 -2.43 -2.60
CA GLU A 138 -13.13 -1.40 -3.64
C GLU A 138 -11.97 -0.38 -3.63
N ALA A 139 -11.82 0.45 -4.69
CA ALA A 139 -10.93 1.62 -4.67
C ALA A 139 -11.52 2.89 -5.32
N ARG A 140 -10.96 4.06 -4.94
CA ARG A 140 -11.25 5.41 -5.45
C ARG A 140 -9.96 6.19 -5.63
N ILE A 141 -9.92 7.19 -6.50
CA ILE A 141 -8.72 8.00 -6.76
C ILE A 141 -8.97 9.47 -6.44
N THR A 142 -7.95 10.14 -5.92
CA THR A 142 -7.89 11.59 -5.72
C THR A 142 -6.51 12.12 -6.12
N PRO A 143 -6.36 13.45 -6.29
CA PRO A 143 -5.03 14.07 -6.43
C PRO A 143 -4.17 13.87 -5.18
N GLY A 144 -2.84 13.90 -5.35
CA GLY A 144 -1.87 13.76 -4.25
C GLY A 144 -1.65 15.00 -3.40
N PHE A 145 -2.07 16.18 -3.87
CA PHE A 145 -1.92 17.46 -3.19
C PHE A 145 -0.46 17.77 -2.80
N ASN A 146 -0.15 17.81 -1.50
CA ASN A 146 1.20 18.10 -1.02
C ASN A 146 2.14 16.87 -1.07
N LEU A 147 1.64 15.69 -1.45
CA LEU A 147 2.47 14.51 -1.64
C LEU A 147 3.35 14.65 -2.89
N PRO A 148 4.55 14.05 -2.91
CA PRO A 148 5.37 13.95 -4.12
C PRO A 148 4.70 13.15 -5.25
N ALA A 149 3.92 12.11 -4.90
CA ALA A 149 3.14 11.35 -5.87
C ALA A 149 1.94 12.17 -6.37
N SER A 150 1.65 12.09 -7.67
CA SER A 150 0.58 12.90 -8.27
C SER A 150 -0.82 12.48 -7.85
N HIS A 151 -1.02 11.21 -7.45
CA HIS A 151 -2.32 10.67 -7.07
C HIS A 151 -2.26 9.82 -5.79
N VAL A 152 -3.42 9.74 -5.12
CA VAL A 152 -3.68 8.77 -4.05
C VAL A 152 -4.81 7.86 -4.49
N ILE A 153 -4.56 6.55 -4.47
CA ILE A 153 -5.58 5.52 -4.68
C ILE A 153 -5.99 4.99 -3.32
N HIS A 154 -7.20 5.28 -2.90
CA HIS A 154 -7.78 4.82 -1.64
C HIS A 154 -8.42 3.46 -1.87
N THR A 155 -7.99 2.45 -1.12
CA THR A 155 -8.56 1.10 -1.19
C THR A 155 -8.86 0.60 0.22
N VAL A 156 -9.94 -0.17 0.37
CA VAL A 156 -10.37 -0.67 1.68
C VAL A 156 -10.11 -2.17 1.74
N GLY A 157 -9.09 -2.55 2.51
CA GLY A 157 -8.79 -3.95 2.77
C GLY A 157 -9.73 -4.57 3.81
N PRO A 158 -9.79 -5.91 3.91
CA PRO A 158 -10.58 -6.60 4.91
C PRO A 158 -10.01 -6.44 6.32
N ILE A 159 -10.89 -6.50 7.32
CA ILE A 159 -10.52 -6.77 8.71
C ILE A 159 -10.39 -8.29 8.84
N TYR A 160 -9.19 -8.79 9.15
CA TYR A 160 -8.84 -10.21 8.99
C TYR A 160 -9.80 -11.16 9.71
N ASP A 161 -10.08 -10.91 10.99
CA ASP A 161 -10.91 -11.79 11.83
C ASP A 161 -12.43 -11.62 11.62
N SER A 162 -12.86 -10.62 10.85
CA SER A 162 -14.28 -10.25 10.72
C SER A 162 -14.82 -10.33 9.29
N ASP A 163 -13.95 -10.41 8.30
CA ASP A 163 -14.35 -10.60 6.91
C ASP A 163 -14.75 -12.06 6.65
N VAL A 164 -15.79 -12.27 5.84
CA VAL A 164 -16.29 -13.61 5.51
C VAL A 164 -15.30 -14.37 4.62
N ASN A 165 -14.55 -13.66 3.77
CA ASN A 165 -13.52 -14.21 2.90
C ASN A 165 -12.33 -13.23 2.79
N PRO A 166 -11.50 -13.10 3.85
CA PRO A 166 -10.44 -12.10 3.91
C PRO A 166 -9.41 -12.27 2.79
N LYS A 167 -9.18 -13.49 2.30
CA LYS A 167 -8.29 -13.75 1.16
C LYS A 167 -8.81 -13.11 -0.13
N GLU A 168 -10.09 -13.31 -0.43
CA GLU A 168 -10.71 -12.73 -1.62
C GLU A 168 -10.81 -11.20 -1.52
N SER A 169 -11.24 -10.67 -0.38
CA SER A 169 -11.32 -9.21 -0.14
C SER A 169 -9.96 -8.53 -0.26
N LEU A 170 -8.88 -9.13 0.29
CA LEU A 170 -7.53 -8.59 0.13
C LEU A 170 -7.06 -8.70 -1.32
N THR A 171 -7.29 -9.84 -1.98
CA THR A 171 -6.99 -10.03 -3.40
C THR A 171 -7.69 -8.94 -4.23
N ASN A 172 -8.96 -8.67 -3.98
CA ASN A 172 -9.71 -7.61 -4.65
C ASN A 172 -9.10 -6.24 -4.40
N SER A 173 -8.71 -5.91 -3.17
CA SER A 173 -8.07 -4.63 -2.82
C SER A 173 -6.82 -4.34 -3.69
N TYR A 174 -6.08 -5.38 -4.08
CA TYR A 174 -5.00 -5.30 -5.07
C TYR A 174 -5.49 -5.35 -6.52
N ARG A 175 -6.31 -6.36 -6.87
CA ARG A 175 -6.68 -6.79 -8.23
C ARG A 175 -7.59 -5.78 -8.95
N GLN A 176 -7.69 -6.00 -10.26
CA GLN A 176 -8.56 -5.44 -11.30
C GLN A 176 -9.90 -4.79 -10.89
N ALA A 177 -10.52 -5.14 -9.76
CA ALA A 177 -11.67 -4.37 -9.31
C ALA A 177 -11.26 -2.94 -8.91
N ASN A 178 -10.02 -2.71 -8.46
CA ASN A 178 -9.70 -1.60 -7.55
C ASN A 178 -8.41 -0.87 -7.89
N SER A 179 -7.31 -1.14 -7.18
CA SER A 179 -6.16 -0.24 -7.16
C SER A 179 -5.40 -0.25 -8.48
N LEU A 180 -5.04 -1.44 -9.00
CA LEU A 180 -4.31 -1.57 -10.25
C LEU A 180 -5.17 -1.16 -11.47
N ARG A 181 -6.48 -1.44 -11.47
CA ARG A 181 -7.35 -0.98 -12.57
C ARG A 181 -7.51 0.54 -12.55
N VAL A 182 -7.83 1.13 -11.41
CA VAL A 182 -7.98 2.58 -11.26
C VAL A 182 -6.69 3.28 -11.67
N ALA A 183 -5.52 2.74 -11.30
CA ALA A 183 -4.23 3.26 -11.74
C ALA A 183 -4.09 3.25 -13.28
N LYS A 184 -4.38 2.10 -13.91
CA LYS A 184 -4.31 1.94 -15.36
C LYS A 184 -5.26 2.90 -16.10
N GLU A 185 -6.50 3.01 -15.64
CA GLU A 185 -7.52 3.90 -16.22
C GLU A 185 -7.14 5.38 -16.11
N ASN A 186 -6.30 5.74 -15.13
CA ASN A 186 -5.83 7.11 -14.91
C ASN A 186 -4.40 7.33 -15.43
N ASN A 187 -3.88 6.46 -16.31
CA ASN A 187 -2.55 6.56 -16.93
C ASN A 187 -1.38 6.62 -15.94
N ILE A 188 -1.55 6.01 -14.76
CA ILE A 188 -0.48 5.84 -13.78
C ILE A 188 0.52 4.82 -14.31
N LYS A 189 1.82 5.14 -14.22
CA LYS A 189 2.91 4.27 -14.68
C LYS A 189 3.71 3.68 -13.52
N TYR A 190 3.71 4.36 -12.38
CA TYR A 190 4.43 3.96 -11.19
C TYR A 190 3.43 3.93 -10.03
N ILE A 191 3.37 2.84 -9.30
CA ILE A 191 2.44 2.70 -8.18
C ILE A 191 3.14 2.10 -6.96
N ALA A 192 2.89 2.62 -5.76
CA ALA A 192 3.42 2.06 -4.52
C ALA A 192 2.32 1.61 -3.57
N PHE A 193 2.50 0.41 -3.01
CA PHE A 193 1.59 -0.18 -2.03
C PHE A 193 2.25 -0.25 -0.64
N PRO A 194 1.54 0.11 0.44
CA PRO A 194 1.89 -0.35 1.76
C PRO A 194 1.41 -1.80 1.96
N ALA A 195 1.74 -2.40 3.11
CA ALA A 195 1.17 -3.68 3.52
C ALA A 195 -0.31 -3.50 3.92
N ILE A 196 -1.22 -3.64 2.95
CA ILE A 196 -2.66 -3.45 3.12
C ILE A 196 -3.18 -4.42 4.19
N SER A 197 -4.04 -3.92 5.09
CA SER A 197 -4.65 -4.66 6.20
C SER A 197 -3.72 -5.24 7.28
N CYS A 198 -2.39 -5.19 7.12
CA CYS A 198 -1.46 -5.76 8.11
C CYS A 198 -1.25 -4.92 9.38
N GLY A 199 -1.85 -3.74 9.45
CA GLY A 199 -1.83 -2.89 10.64
C GLY A 199 -2.98 -3.23 11.60
N ILE A 200 -3.83 -2.24 11.89
CA ILE A 200 -4.97 -2.36 12.81
C ILE A 200 -5.96 -3.47 12.36
N TYR A 201 -6.02 -3.78 11.07
CA TYR A 201 -6.90 -4.83 10.52
C TYR A 201 -6.35 -6.26 10.66
N GLY A 202 -5.13 -6.41 11.20
CA GLY A 202 -4.61 -7.69 11.70
C GLY A 202 -4.22 -8.74 10.66
N TYR A 203 -4.20 -8.42 9.36
CA TYR A 203 -3.87 -9.40 8.33
C TYR A 203 -2.42 -9.90 8.46
N PRO A 204 -2.16 -11.22 8.52
CA PRO A 204 -0.80 -11.74 8.64
C PRO A 204 0.09 -11.29 7.46
N PHE A 205 1.27 -10.76 7.78
CA PHE A 205 2.18 -10.22 6.76
C PHE A 205 2.58 -11.24 5.69
N ASP A 206 2.85 -12.48 6.08
CA ASP A 206 3.28 -13.53 5.15
C ASP A 206 2.16 -13.88 4.16
N GLU A 207 0.92 -13.99 4.62
CA GLU A 207 -0.24 -14.25 3.77
C GLU A 207 -0.54 -13.06 2.85
N ALA A 208 -0.52 -11.84 3.39
CA ALA A 208 -0.75 -10.62 2.62
C ALA A 208 0.33 -10.41 1.55
N ALA A 209 1.59 -10.72 1.85
CA ALA A 209 2.70 -10.65 0.91
C ALA A 209 2.50 -11.59 -0.28
N VAL A 210 2.10 -12.85 -0.01
CA VAL A 210 1.78 -13.84 -1.06
C VAL A 210 0.69 -13.29 -1.97
N ILE A 211 -0.42 -12.83 -1.39
CA ILE A 211 -1.60 -12.32 -2.12
C ILE A 211 -1.24 -11.08 -2.95
N GLY A 212 -0.54 -10.12 -2.35
CA GLY A 212 -0.14 -8.87 -3.03
C GLY A 212 0.78 -9.14 -4.20
N ILE A 213 1.86 -9.90 -3.98
CA ILE A 213 2.84 -10.21 -5.03
C ILE A 213 2.20 -11.06 -6.14
N SER A 214 1.41 -12.08 -5.80
CA SER A 214 0.75 -12.91 -6.82
C SER A 214 -0.19 -12.08 -7.69
N THR A 215 -0.93 -11.15 -7.08
CA THR A 215 -1.86 -10.29 -7.79
C THR A 215 -1.14 -9.27 -8.68
N ILE A 216 -0.07 -8.63 -8.19
CA ILE A 216 0.73 -7.66 -8.97
C ILE A 216 1.33 -8.30 -10.22
N LYS A 217 1.76 -9.57 -10.15
CA LYS A 217 2.33 -10.29 -11.30
C LYS A 217 1.35 -10.43 -12.47
N GLU A 218 0.05 -10.41 -12.22
CA GLU A 218 -0.97 -10.47 -13.28
C GLU A 218 -1.02 -9.17 -14.09
N PHE A 219 -0.43 -8.08 -13.58
CA PHE A 219 -0.38 -6.74 -14.18
C PHE A 219 1.04 -6.37 -14.65
N ALA A 220 1.91 -7.37 -14.87
CA ALA A 220 3.32 -7.21 -15.22
C ALA A 220 3.64 -6.39 -16.49
N SER A 221 2.64 -6.03 -17.29
CA SER A 221 2.78 -5.21 -18.49
C SER A 221 2.11 -3.84 -18.41
N ASP A 222 1.36 -3.57 -17.33
CA ASP A 222 0.55 -2.36 -17.20
C ASP A 222 1.30 -1.20 -16.53
N PHE A 223 2.31 -1.51 -15.72
CA PHE A 223 3.11 -0.52 -14.97
C PHE A 223 4.60 -0.66 -15.27
N LYS A 224 5.32 0.46 -15.22
CA LYS A 224 6.79 0.48 -15.29
C LYS A 224 7.42 0.06 -13.97
N GLU A 225 6.79 0.43 -12.85
CA GLU A 225 7.24 0.07 -11.51
C GLU A 225 6.05 -0.13 -10.58
N VAL A 226 6.13 -1.18 -9.77
CA VAL A 226 5.28 -1.44 -8.61
C VAL A 226 6.14 -1.58 -7.36
#